data_AF-A0A933HKD6-F1
#
_entry.id   AF-A0A933HKD6-F1
#
_cell.length_a   1.000
_cell.length_b   1.000
_cell.length_c   1.000
_cell.angle_alpha   90.00
_cell.angle_beta   90.00
_cell.angle_gamma   90.00
#
_symmetry.space_group_name_H-M   'P 1'
#
loop_
_entity.id
_entity.type
_entity.pdbx_description
1 polymer ?
#
loop_
_entity_poly.entity_id
_entity_poly.type
_entity_poly.pdbx_seq_one_letter_code
_entity_poly.pdbx_strand_id
1 'polypeptide(L)'
;MNTRRFHPRILRFVLLAFFWLTFGCGTWTIGAQIIRTSSAETQVGFYLQIELAREVWDALEGTNPFNSKEITDPWAQQGWVVTESEGGRVLTFTKSATPLEQLPAQRWTLEKSGGVTRAKLAVLAPDASNPDNTLLRDIEIIVDESGAAPRYEYTARVEVPPPENSSGSSGDFATDLAAAFAELGSTSTDDPQIKRLEEAIRRVGPPKLIISATLPGQISSATLNGAPNGTIEQNTVRWQAPLDRAGTYTVHAVSSLAAAPAATVALPTSPPAAPQVSDDFTRPDAGPCQLGLSNNTLGGDRQLFYLPIFPSGGTDPTNPIGANLVSGALQNNGLDYGGVQFALTDACAQPIGMVRGADMGQDLNLRADLLTPTDAAGHVSQAGPYVRNRAAAMGDGIIGGEAAGYWVQLESTGEVKLKRVNPSGVIATSCKPASFDTTVFHTLEIAAGGNQLQVALDGKLLTFTQNNELVIALLIPPTAGSNDGTAGIAFGAEANRGQIGGQRADNLAVTAYRSLDGLPVQNNCVSAPGVVATPTTDSGAPTITPRATQVAIAPTQAAPSTARTGDCNSDGKLTELDALCALQMSMYLVELNLVMDVDGNGQVDSRDAVIILQRAVGK
;
A
#
# COMPACT_ATOMS: atom_id res chain seq x y z
N MET A 1 -11.26 -48.41 -26.87
CA MET A 1 -10.84 -47.34 -25.94
C MET A 1 -12.10 -46.71 -25.36
N ASN A 2 -12.52 -47.17 -24.18
CA ASN A 2 -13.70 -46.65 -23.47
C ASN A 2 -13.24 -45.56 -22.51
N THR A 3 -13.60 -44.31 -22.79
CA THR A 3 -13.50 -43.19 -21.86
C THR A 3 -14.54 -43.41 -20.75
N ARG A 4 -14.10 -43.90 -19.59
CA ARG A 4 -14.92 -43.98 -18.39
C ARG A 4 -15.33 -42.55 -17.99
N ARG A 5 -16.61 -42.21 -18.17
CA ARG A 5 -17.21 -41.02 -17.57
C ARG A 5 -17.15 -41.18 -16.05
N PHE A 6 -16.49 -40.25 -15.37
CA PHE A 6 -16.47 -40.19 -13.92
C PHE A 6 -17.89 -39.95 -13.38
N HIS A 7 -18.25 -40.69 -12.34
CA HIS A 7 -19.60 -40.77 -11.79
C HIS A 7 -19.82 -39.63 -10.78
N PRO A 8 -20.99 -38.94 -10.77
CA PRO A 8 -21.28 -37.81 -9.87
C PRO A 8 -21.28 -38.16 -8.37
N ARG A 9 -21.25 -39.45 -8.02
CA ARG A 9 -21.05 -39.93 -6.64
C ARG A 9 -19.63 -39.68 -6.13
N ILE A 10 -18.63 -39.68 -7.01
CA ILE A 10 -17.23 -39.41 -6.65
C ILE A 10 -17.04 -37.92 -6.35
N LEU A 11 -17.74 -37.03 -7.06
CA LEU A 11 -17.67 -35.57 -6.86
C LEU A 11 -18.29 -35.10 -5.53
N ARG A 12 -19.46 -35.66 -5.16
CA ARG A 12 -20.04 -35.45 -3.82
C ARG A 12 -19.16 -36.01 -2.69
N PHE A 13 -18.46 -37.11 -2.96
CA PHE A 13 -17.50 -37.69 -2.02
C PHE A 13 -16.22 -36.87 -1.90
N VAL A 14 -15.73 -36.29 -2.99
CA VAL A 14 -14.60 -35.35 -2.96
C VAL A 14 -14.95 -34.15 -2.09
N LEU A 15 -16.16 -33.58 -2.19
CA LEU A 15 -16.60 -32.46 -1.34
C LEU A 15 -16.78 -32.82 0.15
N LEU A 16 -17.30 -34.02 0.48
CA LEU A 16 -17.44 -34.50 1.87
C LEU A 16 -16.09 -34.91 2.48
N ALA A 17 -15.25 -35.58 1.69
CA ALA A 17 -13.86 -35.85 2.05
C ALA A 17 -13.07 -34.54 2.13
N PHE A 18 -13.38 -33.51 1.34
CA PHE A 18 -12.75 -32.19 1.45
C PHE A 18 -13.16 -31.50 2.74
N PHE A 19 -14.43 -31.60 3.13
CA PHE A 19 -14.90 -31.10 4.42
C PHE A 19 -14.11 -31.76 5.57
N TRP A 20 -13.92 -33.09 5.53
CA TRP A 20 -13.13 -33.81 6.56
C TRP A 20 -11.60 -33.64 6.43
N LEU A 21 -11.04 -33.56 5.23
CA LEU A 21 -9.59 -33.43 4.95
C LEU A 21 -9.09 -32.02 5.25
N THR A 22 -9.91 -30.99 5.02
CA THR A 22 -9.53 -29.61 5.37
C THR A 22 -9.53 -29.40 6.88
N PHE A 23 -10.39 -30.09 7.64
CA PHE A 23 -10.29 -30.15 9.10
C PHE A 23 -9.23 -31.12 9.63
N GLY A 24 -8.52 -31.88 8.79
CA GLY A 24 -7.57 -32.88 9.29
C GLY A 24 -6.14 -32.37 9.52
N CYS A 25 -5.63 -31.57 8.59
CA CYS A 25 -4.19 -31.21 8.53
C CYS A 25 -3.92 -29.79 7.99
N GLY A 26 -4.95 -28.95 7.98
CA GLY A 26 -4.86 -27.55 7.57
C GLY A 26 -4.74 -26.60 8.75
N THR A 27 -4.12 -25.46 8.51
CA THR A 27 -4.27 -24.27 9.35
C THR A 27 -5.36 -23.39 8.75
N TRP A 28 -6.40 -23.15 9.53
CA TRP A 28 -7.48 -22.23 9.21
C TRP A 28 -7.24 -20.94 9.96
N THR A 29 -7.18 -19.81 9.26
CA THR A 29 -7.12 -18.50 9.89
C THR A 29 -8.40 -17.73 9.57
N ILE A 30 -9.19 -17.41 10.59
CA ILE A 30 -10.34 -16.52 10.46
C ILE A 30 -9.93 -15.17 11.03
N GLY A 31 -9.99 -14.14 10.20
CA GLY A 31 -9.49 -12.82 10.52
C GLY A 31 -10.53 -11.73 10.36
N ALA A 32 -10.56 -10.79 11.31
CA ALA A 32 -11.24 -9.51 11.17
C ALA A 32 -10.22 -8.38 11.08
N GLN A 33 -10.49 -7.39 10.23
CA GLN A 33 -9.68 -6.18 10.12
C GLN A 33 -10.57 -4.99 10.41
N ILE A 34 -10.28 -4.26 11.49
CA ILE A 34 -10.93 -3.01 11.82
C ILE A 34 -9.96 -1.89 11.44
N ILE A 35 -10.36 -1.06 10.50
CA ILE A 35 -9.53 -0.03 9.91
C ILE A 35 -10.18 1.32 10.25
N ARG A 36 -9.46 2.21 10.92
CA ARG A 36 -9.86 3.62 11.00
C ARG A 36 -9.20 4.36 9.84
N THR A 37 -10.00 4.87 8.92
CA THR A 37 -9.50 5.70 7.82
C THR A 37 -9.10 7.09 8.34
N SER A 38 -8.37 7.82 7.51
CA SER A 38 -7.99 9.21 7.80
C SER A 38 -9.18 10.17 7.90
N SER A 39 -10.36 9.83 7.38
CA SER A 39 -11.60 10.61 7.56
C SER A 39 -12.28 10.34 8.90
N ALA A 40 -11.63 9.62 9.82
CA ALA A 40 -12.19 9.08 11.05
C ALA A 40 -13.31 8.05 10.84
N GLU A 41 -13.57 7.62 9.60
CA GLU A 41 -14.50 6.54 9.33
C GLU A 41 -13.88 5.21 9.75
N THR A 42 -14.63 4.39 10.47
CA THR A 42 -14.19 3.02 10.77
C THR A 42 -14.82 2.06 9.78
N GLN A 43 -13.99 1.22 9.17
CA GLN A 43 -14.37 0.17 8.23
C GLN A 43 -14.02 -1.20 8.81
N VAL A 44 -14.79 -2.21 8.41
CA VAL A 44 -14.62 -3.60 8.87
C VAL A 44 -14.47 -4.51 7.66
N GLY A 45 -13.34 -5.21 7.58
CA GLY A 45 -13.04 -6.24 6.60
C GLY A 45 -12.92 -7.61 7.25
N PHE A 46 -13.03 -8.65 6.42
CA PHE A 46 -12.89 -10.04 6.87
C PHE A 46 -11.98 -10.80 5.93
N TYR A 47 -11.22 -11.75 6.48
CA TYR A 47 -10.50 -12.71 5.67
C TYR A 47 -10.59 -14.11 6.28
N LEU A 48 -10.53 -15.11 5.42
CA LEU A 48 -10.38 -16.51 5.74
C LEU A 48 -9.17 -17.01 4.97
N GLN A 49 -8.24 -17.68 5.64
CA GLN A 49 -7.12 -18.34 4.98
C GLN A 49 -7.14 -19.82 5.32
N ILE A 50 -7.00 -20.65 4.30
CA ILE A 50 -6.87 -22.10 4.43
C ILE A 50 -5.49 -22.45 3.92
N GLU A 51 -4.65 -22.98 4.80
CA GLU A 51 -3.30 -23.44 4.47
C GLU A 51 -3.20 -24.94 4.72
N LEU A 52 -3.02 -25.72 3.65
CA LEU A 52 -2.70 -27.13 3.77
C LEU A 52 -1.22 -27.31 4.11
N ALA A 53 -0.92 -28.18 5.06
CA ALA A 53 0.46 -28.51 5.37
C ALA A 53 1.18 -29.06 4.13
N ARG A 54 2.44 -28.63 3.94
CA ARG A 54 3.22 -28.94 2.73
C ARG A 54 3.29 -30.45 2.43
N GLU A 55 3.54 -31.26 3.45
CA GLU A 55 3.65 -32.72 3.29
C GLU A 55 2.34 -33.36 2.80
N VAL A 56 1.19 -32.84 3.26
CA VAL A 56 -0.14 -33.32 2.85
C VAL A 56 -0.44 -32.85 1.43
N TRP A 57 -0.10 -31.60 1.10
CA TRP A 57 -0.23 -31.07 -0.25
C TRP A 57 0.58 -31.88 -1.28
N ASP A 58 1.85 -32.15 -0.98
CA ASP A 58 2.74 -32.92 -1.86
C ASP A 58 2.24 -34.36 -2.06
N ALA A 59 1.61 -34.95 -1.03
CA ALA A 59 0.97 -36.27 -1.13
C ALA A 59 -0.29 -36.24 -2.01
N LEU A 60 -1.06 -35.14 -2.00
CA LEU A 60 -2.28 -34.96 -2.78
C LEU A 60 -2.00 -34.68 -4.27
N GLU A 61 -0.99 -33.85 -4.57
CA GLU A 61 -0.67 -33.41 -5.95
C GLU A 61 -0.36 -34.60 -6.90
N GLY A 62 0.09 -35.73 -6.35
CA GLY A 62 0.33 -36.96 -7.10
C GLY A 62 -0.91 -37.78 -7.48
N THR A 63 -2.11 -37.45 -6.97
CA THR A 63 -3.32 -38.28 -7.11
C THR A 63 -4.34 -37.75 -8.13
N ASN A 64 -4.48 -36.43 -8.27
CA ASN A 64 -5.25 -35.70 -9.30
C ASN A 64 -5.03 -34.21 -9.00
N PRO A 65 -4.84 -33.30 -9.98
CA PRO A 65 -4.81 -31.86 -9.68
C PRO A 65 -6.09 -31.46 -8.95
N PHE A 66 -5.90 -30.99 -7.72
CA PHE A 66 -6.94 -30.39 -6.91
C PHE A 66 -7.61 -29.26 -7.70
N ASN A 67 -8.93 -29.39 -7.95
CA ASN A 67 -9.71 -28.34 -8.59
C ASN A 67 -10.22 -27.36 -7.53
N SER A 68 -9.39 -26.38 -7.20
CA SER A 68 -9.71 -25.32 -6.23
C SER A 68 -11.03 -24.60 -6.52
N LYS A 69 -11.47 -24.54 -7.79
CA LYS A 69 -12.72 -23.87 -8.21
C LYS A 69 -13.97 -24.37 -7.50
N GLU A 70 -14.04 -25.65 -7.17
CA GLU A 70 -15.21 -26.20 -6.45
C GLU A 70 -15.37 -25.60 -5.06
N ILE A 71 -14.28 -25.09 -4.48
CA ILE A 71 -14.26 -24.41 -3.19
C ILE A 71 -14.29 -22.90 -3.36
N THR A 72 -13.62 -22.36 -4.37
CA THR A 72 -13.51 -20.89 -4.54
C THR A 72 -14.75 -20.27 -5.19
N ASP A 73 -15.44 -20.96 -6.11
CA ASP A 73 -16.60 -20.43 -6.84
C ASP A 73 -17.78 -20.05 -5.93
N PRO A 74 -18.21 -20.86 -4.93
CA PRO A 74 -19.32 -20.50 -4.05
C PRO A 74 -19.05 -19.23 -3.22
N TRP A 75 -17.78 -18.98 -2.89
CA TRP A 75 -17.37 -17.79 -2.14
C TRP A 75 -17.28 -16.57 -3.05
N ALA A 76 -16.72 -16.73 -4.25
CA ALA A 76 -16.69 -15.68 -5.26
C ALA A 76 -18.11 -15.20 -5.63
N GLN A 77 -19.08 -16.11 -5.76
CA GLN A 77 -20.49 -15.79 -5.99
C GLN A 77 -21.13 -14.98 -4.84
N GLN A 78 -20.57 -15.07 -3.62
CA GLN A 78 -20.99 -14.31 -2.45
C GLN A 78 -20.24 -12.97 -2.31
N GLY A 79 -19.46 -12.58 -3.31
CA GLY A 79 -18.71 -11.32 -3.34
C GLY A 79 -17.37 -11.37 -2.57
N TRP A 80 -16.85 -12.56 -2.27
CA TRP A 80 -15.50 -12.70 -1.74
C TRP A 80 -14.47 -12.67 -2.87
N VAL A 81 -13.36 -11.99 -2.64
CA VAL A 81 -12.17 -12.09 -3.48
C VAL A 81 -11.39 -13.31 -3.04
N VAL A 82 -11.11 -14.24 -3.95
CA VAL A 82 -10.37 -15.46 -3.64
C VAL A 82 -9.03 -15.44 -4.37
N THR A 83 -7.95 -15.58 -3.62
CA THR A 83 -6.59 -15.68 -4.15
C THR A 83 -5.99 -17.04 -3.80
N GLU A 84 -5.26 -17.60 -4.77
CA GLU A 84 -4.55 -18.85 -4.63
C GLU A 84 -3.06 -18.59 -4.67
N SER A 85 -2.31 -19.22 -3.77
CA SER A 85 -0.85 -19.18 -3.79
C SER A 85 -0.27 -20.57 -3.56
N GLU A 86 1.00 -20.73 -3.91
CA GLU A 86 1.71 -22.02 -3.85
C GLU A 86 0.98 -23.16 -4.55
N GLY A 87 0.46 -22.91 -5.75
CA GLY A 87 -0.23 -23.92 -6.55
C GLY A 87 -1.61 -24.34 -6.03
N GLY A 88 -2.21 -23.55 -5.11
CA GLY A 88 -3.51 -23.85 -4.51
C GLY A 88 -3.42 -24.42 -3.09
N ARG A 89 -2.19 -24.63 -2.58
CA ARG A 89 -1.96 -25.04 -1.18
C ARG A 89 -2.49 -24.03 -0.17
N VAL A 90 -2.42 -22.75 -0.51
CA VAL A 90 -2.91 -21.65 0.31
C VAL A 90 -4.02 -20.91 -0.42
N LEU A 91 -5.22 -20.96 0.14
CA LEU A 91 -6.40 -20.26 -0.35
C LEU A 91 -6.71 -19.11 0.60
N THR A 92 -6.82 -17.88 0.08
CA THR A 92 -7.19 -16.71 0.87
C THR A 92 -8.47 -16.11 0.31
N PHE A 93 -9.49 -16.01 1.15
CA PHE A 93 -10.79 -15.41 0.86
C PHE A 93 -10.85 -14.09 1.60
N THR A 94 -11.02 -12.97 0.89
CA THR A 94 -11.07 -11.64 1.48
C THR A 94 -12.38 -10.97 1.12
N LYS A 95 -13.02 -10.34 2.11
CA LYS A 95 -14.16 -9.44 1.90
C LYS A 95 -13.70 -8.02 2.19
N SER A 96 -13.86 -7.15 1.20
CA SER A 96 -13.42 -5.75 1.27
C SER A 96 -13.95 -5.03 2.50
N ALA A 97 -13.12 -4.15 3.06
CA ALA A 97 -13.49 -3.34 4.19
C ALA A 97 -14.75 -2.51 3.87
N THR A 98 -15.76 -2.60 4.73
CA THR A 98 -17.03 -1.91 4.59
C THR A 98 -17.17 -0.89 5.72
N PRO A 99 -17.52 0.38 5.44
CA PRO A 99 -17.85 1.36 6.47
C PRO A 99 -18.87 0.85 7.48
N LEU A 100 -18.70 1.18 8.77
CA LEU A 100 -19.66 0.81 9.83
C LEU A 100 -21.11 1.15 9.46
N GLU A 101 -21.31 2.31 8.83
CA GLU A 101 -22.63 2.79 8.40
C GLU A 101 -23.29 1.94 7.32
N GLN A 102 -22.50 1.21 6.54
CA GLN A 102 -22.96 0.38 5.43
C GLN A 102 -23.10 -1.09 5.83
N LEU A 103 -22.61 -1.49 7.01
CA LEU A 103 -22.74 -2.85 7.52
C LEU A 103 -24.19 -3.36 7.64
N PRO A 104 -25.23 -2.54 7.93
CA PRO A 104 -26.61 -3.02 7.96
C PRO A 104 -27.07 -3.65 6.63
N ALA A 105 -26.56 -3.18 5.48
CA ALA A 105 -26.84 -3.80 4.18
C ALA A 105 -26.28 -5.23 4.07
N GLN A 106 -25.34 -5.60 4.94
CA GLN A 106 -24.71 -6.90 5.02
C GLN A 106 -25.19 -7.71 6.24
N ARG A 107 -26.42 -7.45 6.71
CA ARG A 107 -27.09 -8.16 7.82
C ARG A 107 -26.49 -7.89 9.21
N TRP A 108 -25.69 -6.84 9.37
CA TRP A 108 -25.26 -6.41 10.69
C TRP A 108 -26.36 -5.62 11.39
N THR A 109 -26.47 -5.76 12.70
CA THR A 109 -27.22 -4.83 13.54
C THR A 109 -26.28 -3.77 14.07
N LEU A 110 -26.62 -2.50 13.84
CA LEU A 110 -25.84 -1.34 14.29
C LEU A 110 -26.63 -0.58 15.36
N GLU A 111 -26.02 -0.41 16.52
CA GLU A 111 -26.55 0.37 17.64
C GLU A 111 -25.61 1.55 17.92
N LYS A 112 -26.15 2.77 18.03
CA LYS A 112 -25.36 3.97 18.35
C LYS A 112 -25.93 4.66 19.57
N SER A 113 -25.08 4.97 20.54
CA SER A 113 -25.47 5.73 21.73
C SER A 113 -24.26 6.43 22.34
N GLY A 114 -24.36 7.74 22.58
CA GLY A 114 -23.35 8.49 23.34
C GLY A 114 -21.93 8.45 22.78
N GLY A 115 -21.75 8.42 21.46
CA GLY A 115 -20.43 8.30 20.82
C GLY A 115 -19.88 6.87 20.76
N VAL A 116 -20.66 5.89 21.22
CA VAL A 116 -20.35 4.46 21.09
C VAL A 116 -21.16 3.89 19.94
N THR A 117 -20.48 3.22 19.01
CA THR A 117 -21.08 2.44 17.93
C THR A 117 -20.81 0.96 18.18
N ARG A 118 -21.88 0.17 18.23
CA ARG A 118 -21.84 -1.29 18.43
C ARG A 118 -22.39 -1.96 17.18
N ALA A 119 -21.54 -2.67 16.46
CA ALA A 119 -21.91 -3.45 15.29
C ALA A 119 -21.86 -4.94 15.65
N LYS A 120 -22.98 -5.64 15.48
CA LYS A 120 -23.07 -7.09 15.69
C LYS A 120 -23.44 -7.79 14.40
N LEU A 121 -22.77 -8.90 14.13
CA LEU A 121 -23.17 -9.87 13.13
C LEU A 121 -23.53 -11.16 13.86
N ALA A 122 -24.82 -11.48 13.90
CA ALA A 122 -25.25 -12.84 14.13
C ALA A 122 -24.97 -13.60 12.83
N VAL A 123 -23.98 -14.48 12.82
CA VAL A 123 -23.58 -15.16 11.59
C VAL A 123 -24.73 -16.06 11.13
N LEU A 124 -25.21 -15.82 9.92
CA LEU A 124 -26.02 -16.78 9.16
C LEU A 124 -25.05 -17.69 8.43
N ALA A 125 -25.18 -18.99 8.66
CA ALA A 125 -24.34 -20.02 8.07
C ALA A 125 -24.25 -19.92 6.54
N PRO A 126 -23.14 -20.37 5.93
CA PRO A 126 -23.04 -20.52 4.46
C PRO A 126 -24.15 -21.41 3.91
N ASP A 127 -24.70 -22.28 4.75
CA ASP A 127 -25.85 -23.11 4.45
C ASP A 127 -27.03 -22.72 5.35
N ALA A 128 -28.01 -22.02 4.79
CA ALA A 128 -29.25 -21.68 5.49
C ALA A 128 -30.05 -22.93 5.94
N SER A 129 -29.73 -24.12 5.40
CA SER A 129 -30.37 -25.39 5.77
C SER A 129 -29.71 -26.11 6.95
N ASN A 130 -28.50 -25.70 7.37
CA ASN A 130 -27.84 -26.26 8.55
C ASN A 130 -27.03 -25.19 9.32
N PRO A 131 -27.69 -24.36 10.15
CA PRO A 131 -27.04 -23.31 10.93
C PRO A 131 -26.11 -23.82 12.04
N ASP A 132 -26.11 -25.13 12.33
CA ASP A 132 -25.31 -25.71 13.40
C ASP A 132 -23.85 -25.97 13.00
N ASN A 133 -23.51 -25.85 11.71
CA ASN A 133 -22.19 -26.23 11.19
C ASN A 133 -21.24 -25.04 10.96
N THR A 134 -21.43 -23.92 11.67
CA THR A 134 -20.56 -22.74 11.55
C THR A 134 -19.56 -22.65 12.70
N LEU A 135 -18.28 -22.58 12.38
CA LEU A 135 -17.23 -22.34 13.37
C LEU A 135 -17.37 -20.96 14.04
N LEU A 136 -17.92 -19.96 13.36
CA LEU A 136 -18.05 -18.60 13.87
C LEU A 136 -19.54 -18.30 14.12
N ARG A 137 -19.91 -18.09 15.38
CA ARG A 137 -21.30 -17.87 15.81
C ARG A 137 -21.71 -16.41 15.73
N ASP A 138 -20.90 -15.53 16.31
CA ASP A 138 -21.15 -14.10 16.28
C ASP A 138 -19.86 -13.30 16.35
N ILE A 139 -19.91 -12.12 15.75
CA ILE A 139 -18.90 -11.08 15.86
C ILE A 139 -19.57 -9.84 16.41
N GLU A 140 -18.91 -9.22 17.38
CA GLU A 140 -19.26 -7.91 17.91
C GLU A 140 -18.04 -6.98 17.83
N ILE A 141 -18.28 -5.79 17.30
CA ILE A 141 -17.32 -4.71 17.21
C ILE A 141 -17.90 -3.52 17.96
N ILE A 142 -17.13 -2.97 18.88
CA ILE A 142 -17.48 -1.74 19.59
C ILE A 142 -16.43 -0.69 19.25
N VAL A 143 -16.89 0.45 18.77
CA VAL A 143 -16.08 1.65 18.56
C VAL A 143 -16.59 2.70 19.52
N ASP A 144 -15.78 3.01 20.54
CA ASP A 144 -16.07 4.02 21.53
C ASP A 144 -15.26 5.28 21.21
N GLU A 145 -15.95 6.30 20.69
CA GLU A 145 -15.39 7.62 20.39
C GLU A 145 -15.80 8.66 21.44
N SER A 146 -16.37 8.24 22.56
CA SER A 146 -16.81 9.15 23.64
C SER A 146 -15.65 9.72 24.45
N GLY A 147 -14.48 9.05 24.41
CA GLY A 147 -13.26 9.44 25.11
C GLY A 147 -12.33 10.35 24.29
N ALA A 148 -11.24 10.82 24.94
CA ALA A 148 -10.20 11.63 24.29
C ALA A 148 -9.41 10.86 23.21
N ALA A 149 -9.45 9.53 23.26
CA ALA A 149 -8.88 8.65 22.26
C ALA A 149 -9.92 7.59 21.89
N PRO A 150 -10.14 7.33 20.58
CA PRO A 150 -11.00 6.25 20.17
C PRO A 150 -10.51 4.90 20.67
N ARG A 151 -11.43 4.12 21.23
CA ARG A 151 -11.22 2.77 21.72
C ARG A 151 -11.97 1.79 20.84
N TYR A 152 -11.33 0.67 20.53
CA TYR A 152 -11.89 -0.40 19.72
C TYR A 152 -11.94 -1.67 20.56
N GLU A 153 -13.08 -2.36 20.53
CA GLU A 153 -13.23 -3.69 21.09
C GLU A 153 -13.70 -4.63 19.99
N TYR A 154 -13.07 -5.80 19.93
CA TYR A 154 -13.47 -6.90 19.06
C TYR A 154 -13.77 -8.10 19.92
N THR A 155 -14.96 -8.66 19.74
CA THR A 155 -15.38 -9.93 20.34
C THR A 155 -15.82 -10.87 19.24
N ALA A 156 -15.39 -12.13 19.31
CA ALA A 156 -15.94 -13.18 18.47
C ALA A 156 -16.17 -14.45 19.27
N ARG A 157 -17.29 -15.12 18.99
CA ARG A 157 -17.60 -16.44 19.52
C ARG A 157 -17.43 -17.50 18.45
N VAL A 158 -16.56 -18.45 18.74
CA VAL A 158 -16.21 -19.55 17.86
C VAL A 158 -16.69 -20.85 18.48
N GLU A 159 -17.46 -21.64 17.76
CA GLU A 159 -17.86 -22.98 18.18
C GLU A 159 -17.00 -24.03 17.50
N VAL A 160 -16.34 -24.84 18.33
CA VAL A 160 -15.68 -26.06 17.87
C VAL A 160 -16.69 -27.19 18.08
N PRO A 161 -17.26 -27.78 17.01
CA PRO A 161 -18.25 -28.83 17.15
C PRO A 161 -17.63 -30.06 17.82
N PRO A 162 -18.44 -30.87 18.53
CA PRO A 162 -17.99 -32.19 18.94
C PRO A 162 -17.63 -33.03 17.72
N PRO A 163 -16.62 -33.91 17.79
CA PRO A 163 -16.36 -34.84 16.72
C PRO A 163 -17.63 -35.66 16.46
N GLU A 164 -18.26 -35.46 15.30
CA GLU A 164 -19.47 -36.15 14.87
C GLU A 164 -19.13 -37.61 14.58
N ASN A 165 -19.01 -38.44 15.64
CA ASN A 165 -19.15 -39.92 15.66
C ASN A 165 -18.87 -40.57 17.04
N SER A 166 -18.97 -39.84 18.15
CA SER A 166 -18.71 -40.40 19.50
C SER A 166 -19.83 -41.26 20.10
N SER A 167 -20.49 -42.11 19.30
CA SER A 167 -21.17 -43.29 19.84
C SER A 167 -20.25 -44.53 19.93
N GLY A 168 -19.02 -44.45 19.39
CA GLY A 168 -17.97 -45.47 19.55
C GLY A 168 -16.66 -44.86 20.09
N SER A 169 -16.10 -45.49 21.11
CA SER A 169 -15.11 -44.94 22.05
C SER A 169 -13.65 -44.90 21.56
N SER A 170 -13.30 -44.00 20.65
CA SER A 170 -11.92 -43.49 20.59
C SER A 170 -11.91 -42.16 19.87
N GLY A 171 -11.73 -41.05 20.61
CA GLY A 171 -11.48 -39.71 20.04
C GLY A 171 -10.11 -39.60 19.35
N ASP A 172 -9.69 -40.66 18.67
CA ASP A 172 -8.48 -40.72 17.88
C ASP A 172 -8.86 -40.40 16.43
N PHE A 173 -8.52 -39.20 16.00
CA PHE A 173 -8.67 -38.72 14.63
C PHE A 173 -8.13 -39.73 13.60
N ALA A 174 -7.09 -40.50 13.94
CA ALA A 174 -6.55 -41.53 13.05
C ALA A 174 -7.52 -42.72 12.85
N THR A 175 -8.40 -42.99 13.80
CA THR A 175 -9.42 -44.05 13.74
C THR A 175 -10.63 -43.60 12.92
N ASP A 176 -11.08 -42.35 13.08
CA ASP A 176 -12.16 -41.76 12.26
C ASP A 176 -11.75 -41.61 10.80
N LEU A 177 -10.49 -41.22 10.56
CA LEU A 177 -9.91 -41.16 9.22
C LEU A 177 -9.83 -42.56 8.58
N ALA A 178 -9.41 -43.57 9.34
CA ALA A 178 -9.38 -44.96 8.87
C ALA A 178 -10.79 -45.50 8.56
N ALA A 179 -11.80 -45.12 9.33
CA ALA A 179 -13.20 -45.46 9.06
C ALA A 179 -13.72 -44.78 7.79
N ALA A 180 -13.41 -43.50 7.56
CA ALA A 180 -13.73 -42.79 6.33
C ALA A 180 -13.04 -43.43 5.10
N PHE A 181 -11.79 -43.86 5.23
CA PHE A 181 -11.09 -44.63 4.20
C PHE A 181 -11.68 -46.03 3.98
N ALA A 182 -12.21 -46.67 5.03
CA ALA A 182 -12.88 -47.97 4.93
C ALA A 182 -14.26 -47.90 4.23
N GLU A 183 -15.01 -46.81 4.44
CA GLU A 183 -16.30 -46.57 3.78
C GLU A 183 -16.18 -46.30 2.26
N LEU A 184 -14.99 -45.90 1.77
CA LEU A 184 -14.71 -45.75 0.34
C LEU A 184 -14.78 -47.07 -0.45
N GLY A 185 -14.92 -48.21 0.23
CA GLY A 185 -15.49 -49.42 -0.34
C GLY A 185 -14.89 -49.87 -1.67
N SER A 186 -13.59 -50.20 -1.69
CA SER A 186 -13.02 -51.43 -2.27
C SER A 186 -11.54 -51.26 -2.64
N THR A 187 -10.70 -52.13 -2.07
CA THR A 187 -9.34 -52.50 -2.53
C THR A 187 -8.48 -51.31 -2.95
N SER A 188 -7.89 -50.55 -2.03
CA SER A 188 -6.52 -50.86 -1.65
C SER A 188 -6.07 -49.89 -0.54
N THR A 189 -6.23 -50.28 0.73
CA THR A 189 -5.39 -49.73 1.81
C THR A 189 -3.90 -49.95 1.53
N ASP A 190 -3.56 -50.78 0.54
CA ASP A 190 -2.22 -50.99 -0.01
C ASP A 190 -1.81 -49.99 -1.11
N ASP A 191 -2.65 -49.03 -1.49
CA ASP A 191 -2.26 -48.02 -2.48
C ASP A 191 -1.11 -47.17 -1.89
N PRO A 192 0.09 -47.16 -2.50
CA PRO A 192 1.22 -46.39 -1.99
C PRO A 192 0.92 -44.90 -1.81
N GLN A 193 -0.02 -44.34 -2.59
CA GLN A 193 -0.41 -42.93 -2.50
C GLN A 193 -1.32 -42.69 -1.28
N ILE A 194 -2.27 -43.58 -1.01
CA ILE A 194 -3.11 -43.51 0.20
C ILE A 194 -2.23 -43.66 1.45
N LYS A 195 -1.29 -44.61 1.46
CA LYS A 195 -0.33 -44.77 2.57
C LYS A 195 0.53 -43.53 2.79
N ARG A 196 1.01 -42.89 1.71
CA ARG A 196 1.77 -41.63 1.80
C ARG A 196 0.94 -40.49 2.37
N LEU A 197 -0.32 -40.38 1.97
CA LEU A 197 -1.23 -39.37 2.49
C LEU A 197 -1.54 -39.61 3.97
N GLU A 198 -1.83 -40.85 4.36
CA GLU A 198 -2.03 -41.22 5.78
C GLU A 198 -0.79 -40.92 6.62
N GLU A 199 0.42 -41.21 6.13
CA GLU A 199 1.66 -40.93 6.84
C GLU A 199 1.92 -39.42 6.95
N ALA A 200 1.69 -38.65 5.88
CA ALA A 200 1.77 -37.19 5.90
C ALA A 200 0.79 -36.57 6.91
N ILE A 201 -0.45 -37.05 6.93
CA ILE A 201 -1.48 -36.62 7.88
C ILE A 201 -1.04 -36.90 9.33
N ARG A 202 -0.52 -38.11 9.60
CA ARG A 202 -0.01 -38.48 10.93
C ARG A 202 1.17 -37.63 11.38
N ARG A 203 2.05 -37.19 10.46
CA ARG A 203 3.22 -36.35 10.76
C ARG A 203 2.84 -34.90 11.06
N VAL A 204 1.91 -34.34 10.31
CA VAL A 204 1.45 -32.95 10.47
C VAL A 204 0.70 -32.74 11.79
N GLY A 205 -0.02 -33.77 12.24
CA GLY A 205 -0.81 -33.71 13.46
C GLY A 205 -2.17 -33.04 13.23
N PRO A 206 -2.90 -32.71 14.32
CA PRO A 206 -4.25 -32.19 14.22
C PRO A 206 -4.29 -30.82 13.53
N PRO A 207 -5.46 -30.42 12.98
CA PRO A 207 -5.66 -29.10 12.41
C PRO A 207 -5.33 -28.00 13.42
N LYS A 208 -5.14 -26.77 12.89
CA LYS A 208 -5.07 -25.56 13.71
C LYS A 208 -6.17 -24.61 13.27
N LEU A 209 -6.88 -24.05 14.24
CA LEU A 209 -7.77 -22.91 14.01
C LEU A 209 -7.16 -21.69 14.69
N ILE A 210 -6.81 -20.71 13.87
CA ILE A 210 -6.29 -19.42 14.28
C ILE A 210 -7.42 -18.40 14.10
N ILE A 211 -7.68 -17.65 15.16
CA ILE A 211 -8.57 -16.49 15.12
C ILE A 211 -7.67 -15.26 15.18
N SER A 212 -7.86 -14.31 14.30
CA SER A 212 -7.05 -13.10 14.23
C SER A 212 -7.92 -11.84 14.19
N ALA A 213 -7.45 -10.80 14.85
CA ALA A 213 -8.06 -9.48 14.77
C ALA A 213 -6.96 -8.43 14.61
N THR A 214 -7.09 -7.59 13.59
CA THR A 214 -6.29 -6.37 13.44
C THR A 214 -7.15 -5.19 13.88
N LEU A 215 -6.67 -4.41 14.85
CA LEU A 215 -7.38 -3.28 15.43
C LEU A 215 -6.59 -1.98 15.26
N PRO A 216 -7.22 -0.80 15.17
CA PRO A 216 -6.49 0.46 15.11
C PRO A 216 -5.77 0.75 16.44
N GLY A 217 -4.55 1.29 16.39
CA GLY A 217 -3.80 1.68 17.58
C GLY A 217 -3.09 0.53 18.29
N GLN A 218 -2.77 0.72 19.58
CA GLN A 218 -2.10 -0.31 20.38
C GLN A 218 -3.10 -1.22 21.07
N ILE A 219 -2.91 -2.53 20.93
CA ILE A 219 -3.69 -3.54 21.64
C ILE A 219 -3.26 -3.57 23.11
N SER A 220 -4.18 -3.23 24.01
CA SER A 220 -3.95 -3.18 25.45
C SER A 220 -4.37 -4.46 26.17
N SER A 221 -5.27 -5.25 25.57
CA SER A 221 -5.66 -6.55 26.11
C SER A 221 -6.10 -7.52 25.02
N ALA A 222 -5.83 -8.80 25.26
CA ALA A 222 -6.30 -9.93 24.47
C ALA A 222 -6.63 -11.09 25.42
N THR A 223 -7.79 -11.71 25.23
CA THR A 223 -8.27 -12.79 26.09
C THR A 223 -8.93 -13.92 25.31
N LEU A 224 -8.85 -15.13 25.85
CA LEU A 224 -9.60 -16.31 25.43
C LEU A 224 -10.42 -16.79 26.63
N ASN A 225 -11.75 -16.85 26.49
CA ASN A 225 -12.68 -17.18 27.57
C ASN A 225 -12.47 -16.33 28.83
N GLY A 226 -12.13 -15.04 28.64
CA GLY A 226 -11.89 -14.08 29.71
C GLY A 226 -10.52 -14.16 30.39
N ALA A 227 -9.69 -15.17 30.07
CA ALA A 227 -8.32 -15.26 30.56
C ALA A 227 -7.32 -14.62 29.57
N PRO A 228 -6.25 -13.93 30.03
CA PRO A 228 -5.22 -13.38 29.15
C PRO A 228 -4.64 -14.45 28.22
N ASN A 229 -4.75 -14.22 26.91
CA ASN A 229 -4.31 -15.14 25.87
C ASN A 229 -4.21 -14.42 24.52
N GLY A 230 -3.49 -15.02 23.58
CA GLY A 230 -3.28 -14.48 22.24
C GLY A 230 -1.91 -13.84 22.10
N THR A 231 -1.29 -14.05 20.96
CA THR A 231 -0.01 -13.43 20.60
C THR A 231 -0.28 -12.09 19.95
N ILE A 232 0.23 -11.01 20.54
CA ILE A 232 0.09 -9.65 20.02
C ILE A 232 1.36 -9.30 19.24
N GLU A 233 1.18 -8.95 17.97
CA GLU A 233 2.22 -8.44 17.08
C GLU A 233 1.74 -7.11 16.51
N GLN A 234 2.35 -6.01 16.96
CA GLN A 234 1.95 -4.64 16.61
C GLN A 234 0.46 -4.38 16.94
N ASN A 235 -0.38 -4.28 15.91
CA ASN A 235 -1.81 -3.99 15.99
C ASN A 235 -2.67 -5.22 15.62
N THR A 236 -2.05 -6.39 15.51
CA THR A 236 -2.72 -7.66 15.25
C THR A 236 -2.57 -8.58 16.46
N VAL A 237 -3.65 -9.27 16.80
CA VAL A 237 -3.65 -10.36 17.76
C VAL A 237 -4.04 -11.67 17.08
N ARG A 238 -3.45 -12.77 17.52
CA ARG A 238 -3.75 -14.14 17.06
C ARG A 238 -4.01 -15.06 18.24
N TRP A 239 -5.15 -15.75 18.23
CA TRP A 239 -5.48 -16.84 19.15
C TRP A 239 -5.47 -18.16 18.42
N GLN A 240 -4.96 -19.21 19.06
CA GLN A 240 -5.12 -20.57 18.57
C GLN A 240 -6.24 -21.24 19.37
N ALA A 241 -7.32 -21.65 18.71
CA ALA A 241 -8.42 -22.36 19.35
C ALA A 241 -8.00 -23.81 19.67
N PRO A 242 -8.37 -24.36 20.84
CA PRO A 242 -8.12 -25.75 21.15
C PRO A 242 -9.13 -26.63 20.40
N LEU A 243 -8.70 -27.16 19.26
CA LEU A 243 -9.53 -28.06 18.43
C LEU A 243 -9.69 -29.47 19.05
N ASP A 244 -8.93 -29.80 20.10
CA ASP A 244 -9.04 -31.04 20.87
C ASP A 244 -10.23 -31.04 21.84
N ARG A 245 -10.87 -29.89 22.05
CA ARG A 245 -11.98 -29.72 22.99
C ARG A 245 -13.14 -29.04 22.30
N ALA A 246 -14.22 -29.80 22.12
CA ALA A 246 -15.48 -29.25 21.67
C ALA A 246 -15.99 -28.18 22.65
N GLY A 247 -16.58 -27.12 22.12
CA GLY A 247 -17.15 -26.05 22.92
C GLY A 247 -17.12 -24.69 22.25
N THR A 248 -17.70 -23.71 22.94
CA THR A 248 -17.68 -22.31 22.50
C THR A 248 -16.51 -21.57 23.13
N TYR A 249 -15.75 -20.88 22.29
CA TYR A 249 -14.61 -20.05 22.65
C TYR A 249 -14.93 -18.60 22.35
N THR A 250 -14.79 -17.74 23.36
CA THR A 250 -14.93 -16.29 23.20
C THR A 250 -13.54 -15.68 23.16
N VAL A 251 -13.17 -15.09 22.02
CA VAL A 251 -12.00 -14.22 21.94
C VAL A 251 -12.42 -12.78 22.12
N HIS A 252 -11.59 -12.00 22.80
CA HIS A 252 -11.83 -10.58 23.02
C HIS A 252 -10.52 -9.81 23.00
N ALA A 253 -10.47 -8.71 22.25
CA ALA A 253 -9.34 -7.80 22.21
C ALA A 253 -9.79 -6.35 22.30
N VAL A 254 -8.96 -5.53 22.95
CA VAL A 254 -9.17 -4.10 23.10
C VAL A 254 -7.94 -3.36 22.60
N SER A 255 -8.16 -2.35 21.78
CA SER A 255 -7.13 -1.38 21.40
C SER A 255 -7.58 0.04 21.63
N SER A 256 -6.60 0.94 21.71
CA SER A 256 -6.84 2.38 21.75
C SER A 256 -5.84 3.07 20.84
N LEU A 257 -6.30 4.11 20.15
CA LEU A 257 -5.39 5.06 19.53
C LEU A 257 -4.69 5.86 20.63
N ALA A 258 -3.48 6.35 20.36
CA ALA A 258 -2.92 7.38 21.21
C ALA A 258 -3.90 8.56 21.21
N ALA A 259 -4.18 9.12 22.39
CA ALA A 259 -4.95 10.36 22.45
C ALA A 259 -4.24 11.37 21.55
N ALA A 260 -5.00 11.98 20.63
CA ALA A 260 -4.48 13.12 19.91
C ALA A 260 -3.96 14.09 20.98
N PRO A 261 -2.69 14.50 20.96
CA PRO A 261 -2.20 15.46 21.93
C PRO A 261 -3.16 16.64 21.86
N ALA A 262 -3.73 17.01 23.01
CA ALA A 262 -4.64 18.13 23.09
C ALA A 262 -3.99 19.28 22.33
N ALA A 263 -4.69 19.79 21.31
CA ALA A 263 -4.20 20.87 20.46
C ALA A 263 -4.14 22.16 21.27
N THR A 264 -3.20 22.24 22.22
CA THR A 264 -2.54 23.49 22.53
C THR A 264 -1.83 23.87 21.23
N VAL A 265 -2.38 24.88 20.56
CA VAL A 265 -1.64 25.70 19.60
C VAL A 265 -0.52 26.39 20.39
N ALA A 266 0.50 25.64 20.74
CA ALA A 266 1.83 26.18 20.89
C ALA A 266 2.35 26.26 19.46
N LEU A 267 2.51 27.47 18.93
CA LEU A 267 3.46 27.69 17.85
C LEU A 267 4.75 26.92 18.20
N PRO A 268 5.38 26.20 17.25
CA PRO A 268 6.62 25.51 17.54
C PRO A 268 7.64 26.55 18.06
N THR A 269 7.92 26.51 19.36
CA THR A 269 8.88 27.40 20.03
C THR A 269 10.28 26.81 20.05
N SER A 270 10.50 25.64 19.44
CA SER A 270 11.86 25.26 19.09
C SER A 270 12.27 26.10 17.88
N PRO A 271 13.27 26.99 18.00
CA PRO A 271 13.84 27.63 16.82
C PRO A 271 14.27 26.54 15.83
N PRO A 272 14.23 26.82 14.51
CA PRO A 272 14.75 25.89 13.52
C PRO A 272 16.16 25.49 13.94
N ALA A 273 16.43 24.18 13.96
CA ALA A 273 17.77 23.69 14.23
C ALA A 273 18.74 24.39 13.27
N ALA A 274 19.83 24.95 13.80
CA ALA A 274 20.83 25.60 12.97
C ALA A 274 21.33 24.59 11.92
N PRO A 275 21.52 24.99 10.65
CA PRO A 275 22.14 24.12 9.66
C PRO A 275 23.50 23.63 10.15
N GLN A 276 23.82 22.38 9.83
CA GLN A 276 25.15 21.82 9.96
C GLN A 276 25.97 22.13 8.71
N VAL A 277 25.34 22.01 7.54
CA VAL A 277 25.88 22.40 6.24
C VAL A 277 24.77 23.06 5.43
N SER A 278 25.10 24.11 4.66
CA SER A 278 24.15 24.71 3.72
C SER A 278 24.83 25.29 2.49
N ASP A 279 24.04 25.52 1.45
CA ASP A 279 24.48 26.13 0.20
C ASP A 279 23.31 26.77 -0.54
N ASP A 280 23.45 28.06 -0.84
CA ASP A 280 22.51 28.81 -1.69
C ASP A 280 22.94 28.82 -3.16
N PHE A 281 24.05 28.13 -3.49
CA PHE A 281 24.62 28.03 -4.83
C PHE A 281 24.86 29.36 -5.56
N THR A 282 24.89 30.50 -4.87
CA THR A 282 25.04 31.86 -5.43
C THR A 282 26.49 32.17 -5.85
N ARG A 283 27.15 31.23 -6.52
CA ARG A 283 28.51 31.36 -7.04
C ARG A 283 28.54 31.25 -8.58
N PRO A 284 29.66 31.63 -9.23
CA PRO A 284 29.76 31.60 -10.69
C PRO A 284 29.45 30.22 -11.28
N ASP A 285 28.98 30.21 -12.52
CA ASP A 285 28.72 28.98 -13.26
C ASP A 285 29.95 28.07 -13.27
N ALA A 286 29.71 26.79 -12.98
CA ALA A 286 30.77 25.82 -12.75
C ALA A 286 30.37 24.44 -13.27
N GLY A 287 31.33 23.73 -13.87
CA GLY A 287 31.13 22.34 -14.26
C GLY A 287 31.13 21.38 -13.06
N PRO A 288 30.89 20.08 -13.29
CA PRO A 288 30.78 19.08 -12.21
C PRO A 288 32.03 18.94 -11.35
N CYS A 289 33.20 19.26 -11.91
CA CYS A 289 34.47 19.24 -11.19
C CYS A 289 34.94 20.59 -10.64
N GLN A 290 34.05 21.56 -10.61
CA GLN A 290 34.32 22.91 -10.13
C GLN A 290 33.25 23.39 -9.14
N LEU A 291 32.42 22.47 -8.63
CA LEU A 291 31.35 22.78 -7.69
C LEU A 291 31.86 23.36 -6.36
N GLY A 292 33.08 22.97 -5.96
CA GLY A 292 33.74 23.47 -4.76
C GLY A 292 33.10 23.01 -3.45
N LEU A 293 33.35 23.79 -2.40
CA LEU A 293 32.76 23.62 -1.07
C LEU A 293 31.36 24.23 -1.01
N SER A 294 30.54 23.70 -0.11
CA SER A 294 29.34 24.38 0.38
C SER A 294 29.72 25.73 1.02
N ASN A 295 28.94 26.77 0.75
CA ASN A 295 29.29 28.13 1.19
C ASN A 295 28.71 28.51 2.56
N ASN A 296 27.79 27.71 3.10
CA ASN A 296 27.11 27.92 4.39
C ASN A 296 26.39 29.27 4.53
N THR A 297 25.96 29.89 3.43
CA THR A 297 25.29 31.20 3.48
C THR A 297 23.98 31.17 4.25
N LEU A 298 23.31 30.01 4.35
CA LEU A 298 22.09 29.84 5.14
C LEU A 298 22.36 29.47 6.62
N GLY A 299 23.63 29.47 7.04
CA GLY A 299 24.11 28.92 8.31
C GLY A 299 24.87 27.61 8.12
N GLY A 300 25.47 27.07 9.18
CA GLY A 300 26.34 25.90 9.07
C GLY A 300 27.74 26.15 9.60
N ASP A 301 28.27 25.19 10.35
CA ASP A 301 29.63 25.17 10.84
C ASP A 301 30.53 24.19 10.06
N ARG A 302 29.95 23.32 9.22
CA ARG A 302 30.67 22.37 8.37
C ARG A 302 30.64 22.81 6.91
N GLN A 303 31.79 22.85 6.26
CA GLN A 303 31.88 22.97 4.80
C GLN A 303 32.21 21.60 4.21
N LEU A 304 31.42 21.16 3.23
CA LEU A 304 31.59 19.87 2.55
C LEU A 304 31.73 20.10 1.05
N PHE A 305 32.49 19.23 0.39
CA PHE A 305 32.57 19.20 -1.07
C PHE A 305 31.36 18.52 -1.67
N TYR A 306 31.10 18.80 -2.94
CA TYR A 306 30.14 18.05 -3.75
C TYR A 306 30.86 17.03 -4.63
N LEU A 307 30.40 15.79 -4.58
CA LEU A 307 30.88 14.70 -5.43
C LEU A 307 29.77 14.33 -6.42
N PRO A 308 29.97 14.52 -7.73
CA PRO A 308 29.01 14.14 -8.76
C PRO A 308 28.82 12.62 -8.85
N ILE A 309 27.57 12.15 -8.71
CA ILE A 309 27.31 10.72 -8.46
C ILE A 309 26.94 9.90 -9.69
N PHE A 310 26.53 10.47 -10.82
CA PHE A 310 26.08 9.69 -11.99
C PHE A 310 27.03 9.80 -13.20
N PRO A 311 27.26 8.68 -13.93
CA PRO A 311 28.19 8.65 -15.05
C PRO A 311 27.59 9.27 -16.33
N SER A 312 28.45 9.83 -17.18
CA SER A 312 28.07 10.24 -18.55
C SER A 312 27.52 9.07 -19.33
N GLY A 313 26.42 9.29 -20.07
CA GLY A 313 25.83 8.24 -20.92
C GLY A 313 25.51 6.95 -20.16
N GLY A 314 25.31 7.03 -18.85
CA GLY A 314 25.06 5.89 -17.97
C GLY A 314 26.25 4.94 -17.77
N THR A 315 27.44 5.23 -18.32
CA THR A 315 28.56 4.26 -18.33
C THR A 315 29.96 4.86 -18.14
N ASP A 316 30.17 6.15 -18.39
CA ASP A 316 31.47 6.80 -18.23
C ASP A 316 31.58 7.57 -16.89
N PRO A 317 32.23 7.00 -15.86
CA PRO A 317 32.37 7.66 -14.57
C PRO A 317 33.40 8.81 -14.57
N THR A 318 34.19 8.95 -15.65
CA THR A 318 35.22 9.99 -15.75
C THR A 318 34.66 11.35 -16.16
N ASN A 319 33.43 11.36 -16.69
CA ASN A 319 32.73 12.56 -17.15
C ASN A 319 31.33 12.65 -16.53
N PRO A 320 31.19 12.75 -15.20
CA PRO A 320 29.89 12.71 -14.55
C PRO A 320 28.96 13.82 -15.05
N ILE A 321 27.69 13.49 -15.29
CA ILE A 321 26.69 14.42 -15.80
C ILE A 321 25.72 14.84 -14.70
N GLY A 322 25.10 16.00 -14.94
CA GLY A 322 23.92 16.40 -14.19
C GLY A 322 24.15 17.02 -12.82
N ALA A 323 25.29 17.69 -12.62
CA ALA A 323 25.56 18.48 -11.43
C ALA A 323 26.44 19.69 -11.80
N ASN A 324 25.83 20.76 -12.30
CA ASN A 324 26.53 21.98 -12.68
C ASN A 324 25.98 23.15 -11.88
N LEU A 325 26.78 24.17 -11.64
CA LEU A 325 26.23 25.45 -11.19
C LEU A 325 25.88 26.26 -12.41
N VAL A 326 24.60 26.62 -12.53
CA VAL A 326 24.09 27.43 -13.63
C VAL A 326 23.12 28.44 -13.06
N SER A 327 23.47 29.73 -13.21
CA SER A 327 22.64 30.86 -12.76
C SER A 327 22.15 30.70 -11.32
N GLY A 328 23.09 30.45 -10.40
CA GLY A 328 22.83 30.40 -8.97
C GLY A 328 22.11 29.14 -8.46
N ALA A 329 22.11 28.04 -9.20
CA ALA A 329 21.51 26.78 -8.76
C ALA A 329 22.32 25.57 -9.23
N LEU A 330 22.24 24.47 -8.48
CA LEU A 330 22.68 23.17 -8.95
C LEU A 330 21.71 22.67 -10.02
N GLN A 331 22.21 22.33 -11.21
CA GLN A 331 21.39 21.99 -12.36
C GLN A 331 21.81 20.67 -13.02
N ASN A 332 20.81 19.87 -13.39
CA ASN A 332 20.99 18.75 -14.29
C ASN A 332 21.02 19.22 -15.76
N ASN A 333 22.22 19.35 -16.32
CA ASN A 333 22.39 19.69 -17.75
C ASN A 333 22.28 18.47 -18.69
N GLY A 334 22.14 17.26 -18.15
CA GLY A 334 21.90 16.05 -18.93
C GLY A 334 20.41 15.78 -19.16
N LEU A 335 20.11 14.74 -19.93
CA LEU A 335 18.75 14.23 -20.17
C LEU A 335 18.47 12.93 -19.41
N ASP A 336 19.31 12.60 -18.43
CA ASP A 336 19.27 11.34 -17.67
C ASP A 336 19.59 11.64 -16.20
N TYR A 337 19.92 10.62 -15.41
CA TYR A 337 20.31 10.80 -14.02
C TYR A 337 21.47 11.79 -13.81
N GLY A 338 21.36 12.52 -12.71
CA GLY A 338 22.33 13.53 -12.30
C GLY A 338 22.29 13.73 -10.79
N GLY A 339 23.18 14.58 -10.28
CA GLY A 339 23.17 14.98 -8.88
C GLY A 339 24.52 14.85 -8.19
N VAL A 340 24.49 15.12 -6.89
CA VAL A 340 25.67 15.22 -6.02
C VAL A 340 25.44 14.51 -4.70
N GLN A 341 26.53 14.07 -4.10
CA GLN A 341 26.60 13.72 -2.69
C GLN A 341 27.57 14.64 -1.95
N PHE A 342 27.42 14.77 -0.64
CA PHE A 342 28.43 15.43 0.18
C PHE A 342 29.71 14.58 0.27
N ALA A 343 30.88 15.22 0.31
CA ALA A 343 32.18 14.59 0.48
C ALA A 343 33.09 15.44 1.40
N LEU A 344 34.05 14.78 2.05
CA LEU A 344 35.01 15.46 2.94
C LEU A 344 36.19 16.09 2.17
N THR A 345 36.41 15.68 0.93
CA THR A 345 37.52 16.13 0.08
C THR A 345 37.04 16.33 -1.35
N ASP A 346 37.71 17.19 -2.11
CA ASP A 346 37.43 17.41 -3.52
C ASP A 346 37.70 16.13 -4.33
N ALA A 347 36.63 15.51 -4.83
CA ALA A 347 36.70 14.27 -5.59
C ALA A 347 37.36 14.45 -6.96
N CYS A 348 37.26 15.64 -7.56
CA CYS A 348 37.81 15.92 -8.88
C CYS A 348 39.30 16.28 -8.86
N ALA A 349 39.83 16.60 -7.68
CA ALA A 349 41.27 16.76 -7.47
C ALA A 349 42.01 15.43 -7.20
N GLN A 350 41.28 14.30 -7.15
CA GLN A 350 41.81 12.99 -6.76
C GLN A 350 41.62 11.95 -7.87
N PRO A 351 42.38 10.84 -7.85
CA PRO A 351 42.13 9.72 -8.76
C PRO A 351 40.70 9.16 -8.59
N ILE A 352 40.09 8.79 -9.72
CA ILE A 352 38.74 8.23 -9.76
C ILE A 352 38.65 7.01 -8.83
N GLY A 353 37.58 6.94 -8.04
CA GLY A 353 37.32 5.85 -7.10
C GLY A 353 37.95 6.00 -5.71
N MET A 354 38.84 6.99 -5.50
CA MET A 354 39.46 7.21 -4.19
C MET A 354 38.58 7.99 -3.22
N VAL A 355 37.86 9.00 -3.72
CA VAL A 355 36.94 9.79 -2.89
C VAL A 355 35.55 9.18 -2.93
N ARG A 356 34.93 9.09 -1.77
CA ARG A 356 33.57 8.60 -1.57
C ARG A 356 32.76 9.62 -0.79
N GLY A 357 31.45 9.43 -0.79
CA GLY A 357 30.55 10.30 -0.04
C GLY A 357 30.81 10.27 1.46
N ALA A 358 30.61 11.42 2.09
CA ALA A 358 30.66 11.59 3.53
C ALA A 358 29.40 10.96 4.16
N ASP A 359 29.59 10.26 5.26
CA ASP A 359 28.49 9.84 6.12
C ASP A 359 27.85 11.08 6.76
N MET A 360 26.54 11.21 6.57
CA MET A 360 25.73 12.30 7.10
C MET A 360 24.91 11.87 8.33
N GLY A 361 25.06 10.61 8.75
CA GLY A 361 24.36 10.01 9.88
C GLY A 361 22.93 9.57 9.54
N GLN A 362 22.31 8.91 10.52
CA GLN A 362 20.97 8.35 10.41
C GLN A 362 19.83 9.38 10.53
N ASP A 363 20.01 10.34 11.44
CA ASP A 363 18.95 11.24 11.91
C ASP A 363 19.24 12.68 11.47
N LEU A 364 18.54 13.15 10.44
CA LEU A 364 18.74 14.47 9.86
C LEU A 364 17.47 15.03 9.23
N ASN A 365 17.44 16.34 9.07
CA ASN A 365 16.54 17.00 8.12
C ASN A 365 17.35 17.52 6.94
N LEU A 366 16.79 17.38 5.74
CA LEU A 366 17.37 17.93 4.52
C LEU A 366 16.30 18.73 3.78
N ARG A 367 16.60 19.98 3.49
CA ARG A 367 15.73 20.92 2.77
C ARG A 367 16.43 21.39 1.51
N ALA A 368 15.70 21.50 0.41
CA ALA A 368 16.15 22.16 -0.81
C ALA A 368 14.95 22.76 -1.55
N ASP A 369 15.18 23.85 -2.26
CA ASP A 369 14.25 24.40 -3.23
C ASP A 369 14.49 23.71 -4.57
N LEU A 370 13.46 23.13 -5.17
CA LEU A 370 13.57 22.26 -6.34
C LEU A 370 12.71 22.77 -7.48
N LEU A 371 13.26 22.76 -8.70
CA LEU A 371 12.52 22.98 -9.93
C LEU A 371 12.59 21.71 -10.78
N THR A 372 11.42 21.14 -11.08
CA THR A 372 11.28 19.90 -11.85
C THR A 372 10.46 20.18 -13.10
N PRO A 373 11.11 20.44 -14.25
CA PRO A 373 10.40 20.86 -15.44
C PRO A 373 9.66 19.69 -16.10
N THR A 374 8.64 20.02 -16.88
CA THR A 374 8.02 19.14 -17.89
C THR A 374 8.17 19.80 -19.26
N ASP A 375 8.07 19.03 -20.33
CA ASP A 375 8.11 19.54 -21.70
C ASP A 375 6.73 19.49 -22.39
N ALA A 376 6.66 19.98 -23.62
CA ALA A 376 5.42 19.98 -24.39
C ALA A 376 4.91 18.55 -24.74
N ALA A 377 5.77 17.53 -24.65
CA ALA A 377 5.41 16.14 -24.83
C ALA A 377 4.90 15.50 -23.52
N GLY A 378 4.93 16.24 -22.41
CA GLY A 378 4.48 15.76 -21.09
C GLY A 378 5.47 14.81 -20.43
N HIS A 379 6.74 14.79 -20.84
CA HIS A 379 7.73 13.94 -20.21
C HIS A 379 7.92 14.34 -18.74
N VAL A 380 7.90 13.33 -17.87
CA VAL A 380 8.08 13.47 -16.43
C VAL A 380 9.56 13.47 -16.08
N SER A 381 9.93 14.41 -15.22
CA SER A 381 11.27 14.63 -14.74
C SER A 381 11.23 14.73 -13.22
N GLN A 382 12.30 14.34 -12.52
CA GLN A 382 12.28 14.27 -11.06
C GLN A 382 13.57 14.76 -10.39
N ALA A 383 13.41 15.34 -9.21
CA ALA A 383 14.52 15.83 -8.38
C ALA A 383 14.21 15.61 -6.91
N GLY A 384 15.26 15.46 -6.10
CA GLY A 384 15.09 15.59 -4.66
C GLY A 384 16.19 14.94 -3.84
N PRO A 385 16.06 15.04 -2.51
CA PRO A 385 17.07 14.54 -1.60
C PRO A 385 17.02 13.04 -1.47
N TYR A 386 18.19 12.45 -1.29
CA TYR A 386 18.32 11.06 -0.89
C TYR A 386 19.15 10.96 0.38
N VAL A 387 18.92 9.90 1.15
CA VAL A 387 19.52 9.67 2.47
C VAL A 387 19.85 8.20 2.69
N ARG A 388 20.72 7.95 3.67
CA ARG A 388 21.12 6.61 4.14
C ARG A 388 21.68 5.75 3.00
N ASN A 389 22.31 6.41 2.02
CA ASN A 389 22.85 5.72 0.87
C ASN A 389 24.27 5.24 1.11
N ARG A 390 24.73 4.29 0.31
CA ARG A 390 26.13 3.88 0.33
C ARG A 390 27.04 5.06 -0.02
N ALA A 391 28.30 4.97 0.39
CA ALA A 391 29.34 5.90 -0.03
C ALA A 391 29.79 5.61 -1.48
N ALA A 392 29.01 6.11 -2.43
CA ALA A 392 29.28 5.99 -3.86
C ALA A 392 30.63 6.67 -4.20
N ALA A 393 31.33 6.16 -5.21
CA ALA A 393 32.40 6.92 -5.84
C ALA A 393 31.83 7.91 -6.87
N MET A 394 32.69 8.77 -7.42
CA MET A 394 32.30 9.62 -8.55
C MET A 394 31.81 8.79 -9.73
N GLY A 395 30.65 9.15 -10.27
CA GLY A 395 30.05 8.48 -11.43
C GLY A 395 29.58 7.03 -11.19
N ASP A 396 29.53 6.57 -9.95
CA ASP A 396 29.19 5.18 -9.57
C ASP A 396 27.66 4.94 -9.56
N GLY A 397 26.88 6.00 -9.40
CA GLY A 397 25.43 5.97 -9.26
C GLY A 397 24.99 5.57 -7.85
N ILE A 398 23.74 5.91 -7.52
CA ILE A 398 23.14 5.62 -6.21
C ILE A 398 21.98 4.61 -6.28
N ILE A 399 21.75 4.00 -7.44
CA ILE A 399 20.60 3.14 -7.76
C ILE A 399 21.08 1.76 -8.19
N GLY A 400 20.45 0.70 -7.67
CA GLY A 400 20.74 -0.70 -8.03
C GLY A 400 22.03 -1.27 -7.42
N GLY A 401 22.36 -2.51 -7.78
CA GLY A 401 23.58 -3.20 -7.32
C GLY A 401 23.62 -3.40 -5.80
N GLU A 402 24.66 -2.89 -5.16
CA GLU A 402 24.82 -2.88 -3.69
C GLU A 402 24.33 -1.55 -3.05
N ALA A 403 23.60 -0.71 -3.80
CA ALA A 403 23.03 0.49 -3.24
C ALA A 403 22.09 0.17 -2.06
N ALA A 404 22.05 1.09 -1.12
CA ALA A 404 21.20 1.07 0.07
C ALA A 404 20.59 2.46 0.20
N GLY A 405 19.49 2.63 0.92
CA GLY A 405 18.91 3.93 1.23
C GLY A 405 17.67 4.28 0.42
N TYR A 406 17.35 5.57 0.50
CA TYR A 406 16.05 6.11 0.07
C TYR A 406 16.24 7.40 -0.71
N TRP A 407 15.44 7.56 -1.77
CA TRP A 407 15.37 8.78 -2.55
C TRP A 407 13.94 9.33 -2.50
N VAL A 408 13.80 10.57 -2.05
CA VAL A 408 12.55 11.32 -2.10
C VAL A 408 12.53 12.13 -3.38
N GLN A 409 11.62 11.77 -4.28
CA GLN A 409 11.50 12.33 -5.62
C GLN A 409 10.30 13.26 -5.69
N LEU A 410 10.53 14.57 -5.88
CA LEU A 410 9.52 15.46 -6.42
C LEU A 410 9.49 15.26 -7.94
N GLU A 411 8.34 14.89 -8.49
CA GLU A 411 8.13 14.75 -9.93
C GLU A 411 7.53 16.03 -10.54
N SER A 412 7.75 16.26 -11.83
CA SER A 412 7.11 17.35 -12.58
C SER A 412 5.59 17.20 -12.71
N THR A 413 5.02 16.08 -12.28
CA THR A 413 3.57 15.92 -12.07
C THR A 413 3.08 16.64 -10.81
N GLY A 414 3.98 16.93 -9.86
CA GLY A 414 3.71 17.45 -8.52
C GLY A 414 3.54 16.36 -7.46
N GLU A 415 3.59 15.09 -7.84
CA GLU A 415 3.64 13.99 -6.89
C GLU A 415 5.02 13.92 -6.23
N VAL A 416 5.03 13.50 -4.97
CA VAL A 416 6.27 13.12 -4.29
C VAL A 416 6.27 11.61 -4.09
N LYS A 417 7.33 10.95 -4.54
CA LYS A 417 7.53 9.51 -4.37
C LYS A 417 8.69 9.25 -3.43
N LEU A 418 8.49 8.33 -2.50
CA LEU A 418 9.57 7.74 -1.73
C LEU A 418 9.98 6.44 -2.42
N LYS A 419 11.23 6.37 -2.86
CA LYS A 419 11.81 5.17 -3.48
C LYS A 419 12.89 4.58 -2.61
N ARG A 420 12.91 3.25 -2.52
CA ARG A 420 14.08 2.50 -2.07
C ARG A 420 15.01 2.33 -3.27
N VAL A 421 16.28 2.71 -3.14
CA VAL A 421 17.20 2.78 -4.30
C VAL A 421 17.69 1.40 -4.79
N ASN A 422 17.49 0.36 -4.00
CA ASN A 422 17.78 -1.03 -4.36
C ASN A 422 16.72 -1.96 -3.71
N PRO A 423 15.89 -2.67 -4.49
CA PRO A 423 15.98 -2.92 -5.94
C PRO A 423 15.34 -1.84 -6.85
N SER A 424 15.33 -0.56 -6.44
CA SER A 424 14.66 0.53 -7.16
C SER A 424 13.12 0.37 -7.20
N GLY A 425 12.50 0.40 -6.01
CA GLY A 425 11.05 0.28 -5.85
C GLY A 425 10.42 1.53 -5.26
N VAL A 426 9.28 1.97 -5.79
CA VAL A 426 8.42 2.96 -5.12
C VAL A 426 7.81 2.30 -3.90
N ILE A 427 8.01 2.90 -2.73
CA ILE A 427 7.48 2.39 -1.46
C ILE A 427 6.34 3.25 -0.93
N ALA A 428 6.23 4.50 -1.39
CA ALA A 428 5.10 5.36 -1.09
C ALA A 428 4.97 6.49 -2.12
N THR A 429 3.73 6.96 -2.32
CA THR A 429 3.41 8.06 -3.26
C THR A 429 2.47 9.05 -2.58
N SER A 430 2.76 10.34 -2.70
CA SER A 430 1.83 11.42 -2.34
C SER A 430 0.97 11.80 -3.54
N CYS A 431 -0.17 12.43 -3.26
CA CYS A 431 -1.00 13.00 -4.33
C CYS A 431 -0.54 14.42 -4.68
N LYS A 432 -0.79 14.83 -5.92
CA LYS A 432 -0.41 16.15 -6.45
C LYS A 432 -1.05 17.30 -5.64
N PRO A 433 -0.26 18.25 -5.14
CA PRO A 433 -0.76 19.52 -4.62
C PRO A 433 -1.37 20.39 -5.70
N ALA A 434 -2.54 20.96 -5.42
CA ALA A 434 -3.21 21.89 -6.34
C ALA A 434 -2.38 23.15 -6.62
N SER A 435 -1.47 23.52 -5.71
CA SER A 435 -0.56 24.67 -5.85
C SER A 435 0.73 24.36 -6.59
N PHE A 436 0.95 23.13 -7.05
CA PHE A 436 2.21 22.76 -7.70
C PHE A 436 2.31 23.34 -9.12
N ASP A 437 3.46 23.93 -9.44
CA ASP A 437 3.79 24.55 -10.72
C ASP A 437 5.23 24.19 -11.15
N THR A 438 5.36 23.54 -12.30
CA THR A 438 6.65 23.07 -12.85
C THR A 438 7.61 24.18 -13.26
N THR A 439 7.16 25.45 -13.28
CA THR A 439 7.94 26.59 -13.76
C THR A 439 8.63 27.38 -12.64
N VAL A 440 8.35 27.05 -11.39
CA VAL A 440 8.90 27.72 -10.21
C VAL A 440 9.62 26.73 -9.29
N PHE A 441 10.42 27.26 -8.36
CA PHE A 441 11.02 26.46 -7.31
C PHE A 441 9.98 26.15 -6.21
N HIS A 442 9.95 24.89 -5.79
CA HIS A 442 9.17 24.40 -4.64
C HIS A 442 10.10 23.96 -3.52
N THR A 443 9.80 24.33 -2.27
CA THR A 443 10.63 23.91 -1.14
C THR A 443 10.24 22.50 -0.71
N LEU A 444 11.14 21.53 -0.91
CA LEU A 444 11.00 20.18 -0.38
C LEU A 444 11.86 20.02 0.87
N GLU A 445 11.24 19.62 1.98
CA GLU A 445 11.92 19.31 3.23
C GLU A 445 11.61 17.87 3.66
N ILE A 446 12.64 17.12 4.02
CA ILE A 446 12.52 15.78 4.58
C ILE A 446 13.07 15.77 6.01
N ALA A 447 12.46 14.96 6.87
CA ALA A 447 12.99 14.62 8.19
C ALA A 447 13.09 13.10 8.31
N ALA A 448 14.32 12.58 8.26
CA ALA A 448 14.60 11.15 8.41
C ALA A 448 15.08 10.91 9.84
N GLY A 449 14.35 10.11 10.61
CA GLY A 449 14.64 9.84 12.02
C GLY A 449 14.29 8.40 12.40
N GLY A 450 15.19 7.65 13.03
CA GLY A 450 14.94 6.27 13.41
C GLY A 450 14.60 5.40 12.19
N ASN A 451 13.40 4.82 12.15
CA ASN A 451 12.87 4.07 10.99
C ASN A 451 11.75 4.82 10.26
N GLN A 452 11.66 6.13 10.44
CA GLN A 452 10.59 6.97 9.91
C GLN A 452 11.13 8.13 9.07
N LEU A 453 10.33 8.57 8.11
CA LEU A 453 10.60 9.73 7.28
C LEU A 453 9.32 10.56 7.10
N GLN A 454 9.43 11.87 7.30
CA GLN A 454 8.37 12.84 7.02
C GLN A 454 8.80 13.71 5.86
N VAL A 455 7.83 14.17 5.05
CA VAL A 455 8.10 15.06 3.92
C VAL A 455 7.13 16.23 3.93
N ALA A 456 7.65 17.43 3.80
CA ALA A 456 6.88 18.63 3.56
C ALA A 456 7.21 19.23 2.19
N LEU A 457 6.18 19.76 1.51
CA LEU A 457 6.32 20.56 0.31
C LEU A 457 5.71 21.94 0.57
N ASP A 458 6.47 22.99 0.28
CA ASP A 458 6.09 24.39 0.49
C ASP A 458 5.58 24.67 1.92
N GLY A 459 6.27 24.08 2.90
CA GLY A 459 5.96 24.24 4.32
C GLY A 459 4.74 23.47 4.81
N LYS A 460 4.19 22.53 4.02
CA LYS A 460 3.06 21.70 4.40
C LYS A 460 3.43 20.23 4.41
N LEU A 461 3.08 19.53 5.49
CA LEU A 461 3.36 18.11 5.66
C LEU A 461 2.51 17.28 4.69
N LEU A 462 3.15 16.46 3.87
CA LEU A 462 2.48 15.64 2.86
C LEU A 462 1.94 14.34 3.46
N THR A 463 0.78 13.93 2.95
CA THR A 463 0.25 12.58 3.14
C THR A 463 0.69 11.67 1.99
N PHE A 464 1.02 10.42 2.29
CA PHE A 464 1.45 9.40 1.34
C PHE A 464 0.63 8.13 1.48
N THR A 465 0.38 7.44 0.37
CA THR A 465 -0.08 6.07 0.38
C THR A 465 1.13 5.14 0.52
N GLN A 466 1.26 4.45 1.65
CA GLN A 466 2.26 3.41 1.90
C GLN A 466 1.55 2.15 2.43
N ASN A 467 1.81 0.98 1.83
CA ASN A 467 1.11 -0.27 2.18
C ASN A 467 -0.43 -0.14 2.16
N ASN A 468 -0.96 0.64 1.19
CA ASN A 468 -2.38 0.97 1.05
C ASN A 468 -2.98 1.81 2.20
N GLU A 469 -2.15 2.38 3.07
CA GLU A 469 -2.57 3.30 4.13
C GLU A 469 -2.08 4.72 3.85
N LEU A 470 -2.90 5.72 4.19
CA LEU A 470 -2.51 7.12 4.12
C LEU A 470 -1.75 7.51 5.40
N VAL A 471 -0.46 7.80 5.27
CA VAL A 471 0.46 8.11 6.37
C VAL A 471 1.16 9.44 6.16
N ILE A 472 1.52 10.12 7.25
CA ILE A 472 2.41 11.31 7.25
C ILE A 472 3.84 10.96 7.68
N ALA A 473 4.02 9.81 8.33
CA ALA A 473 5.30 9.25 8.74
C ALA A 473 5.53 7.93 7.98
N LEU A 474 6.42 7.99 6.99
CA LEU A 474 6.78 6.89 6.12
C LEU A 474 7.75 5.94 6.81
N LEU A 475 7.49 4.63 6.74
CA LEU A 475 8.44 3.61 7.20
C LEU A 475 9.62 3.50 6.23
N ILE A 476 10.83 3.72 6.76
CA ILE A 476 12.12 3.57 6.08
C ILE A 476 13.07 2.67 6.90
N PRO A 477 12.84 1.35 6.94
CA PRO A 477 13.70 0.43 7.69
C PRO A 477 15.15 0.41 7.13
N PRO A 478 16.14 -0.05 7.93
CA PRO A 478 17.51 -0.21 7.47
C PRO A 478 17.60 -0.98 6.15
N THR A 479 18.37 -0.43 5.23
CA THR A 479 18.74 -1.08 3.97
C THR A 479 20.17 -1.58 4.11
N ALA A 480 20.41 -2.87 3.90
CA ALA A 480 21.72 -3.51 4.15
C ALA A 480 22.19 -3.51 5.62
N GLY A 481 21.25 -3.48 6.57
CA GLY A 481 21.54 -3.69 8.01
C GLY A 481 22.06 -2.48 8.78
N SER A 482 22.23 -1.32 8.12
CA SER A 482 22.55 -0.05 8.75
C SER A 482 21.54 1.05 8.36
N ASN A 483 21.39 2.04 9.24
CA ASN A 483 20.56 3.23 9.04
C ASN A 483 21.39 4.50 8.83
N ASP A 484 22.71 4.45 8.99
CA ASP A 484 23.63 5.55 8.68
C ASP A 484 24.05 5.50 7.20
N GLY A 485 24.47 6.64 6.65
CA GLY A 485 24.95 6.69 5.27
C GLY A 485 25.06 8.09 4.69
N THR A 486 25.31 8.14 3.39
CA THR A 486 25.46 9.39 2.65
C THR A 486 24.11 10.04 2.36
N ALA A 487 24.15 11.34 2.11
CA ALA A 487 23.03 12.12 1.64
C ALA A 487 23.46 13.08 0.52
N GLY A 488 22.49 13.56 -0.23
CA GLY A 488 22.73 14.48 -1.33
C GLY A 488 21.46 14.82 -2.10
N ILE A 489 21.63 15.43 -3.27
CA ILE A 489 20.55 15.74 -4.22
C ILE A 489 20.73 14.87 -5.45
N ALA A 490 19.66 14.20 -5.87
CA ALA A 490 19.64 13.44 -7.11
C ALA A 490 18.58 14.00 -8.07
N PHE A 491 18.88 13.89 -9.35
CA PHE A 491 18.02 14.24 -10.48
C PHE A 491 17.81 13.01 -11.36
N GLY A 492 16.70 12.97 -12.08
CA GLY A 492 16.47 11.93 -13.07
C GLY A 492 15.29 12.22 -13.99
N ALA A 493 15.09 11.29 -14.92
CA ALA A 493 13.96 11.23 -15.84
C ALA A 493 13.60 9.75 -16.03
N GLU A 494 13.12 9.10 -14.98
CA GLU A 494 13.13 7.63 -14.87
C GLU A 494 12.27 6.97 -15.96
N ALA A 495 11.09 7.52 -16.17
CA ALA A 495 10.18 7.10 -17.24
C ALA A 495 10.58 7.63 -18.62
N ASN A 496 11.50 8.60 -18.69
CA ASN A 496 11.78 9.39 -19.89
C ASN A 496 13.30 9.58 -20.11
N ARG A 497 14.08 8.52 -19.88
CA ARG A 497 15.55 8.59 -19.92
C ARG A 497 16.04 9.01 -21.29
N GLY A 498 16.94 9.98 -21.33
CA GLY A 498 17.49 10.55 -22.55
C GLY A 498 16.54 11.53 -23.25
N GLN A 499 15.36 11.81 -22.70
CA GLN A 499 14.33 12.65 -23.35
C GLN A 499 14.13 14.00 -22.65
N ILE A 500 14.26 14.06 -21.32
CA ILE A 500 14.06 15.31 -20.56
C ILE A 500 15.13 15.50 -19.48
N GLY A 501 15.41 16.75 -19.16
CA GLY A 501 16.38 17.18 -18.16
C GLY A 501 16.07 18.58 -17.64
N GLY A 502 17.08 19.26 -17.09
CA GLY A 502 16.93 20.66 -16.65
C GLY A 502 16.36 20.81 -15.25
N GLN A 503 16.35 19.76 -14.43
CA GLN A 503 16.01 19.90 -13.01
C GLN A 503 17.03 20.81 -12.31
N ARG A 504 16.56 21.57 -11.31
CA ARG A 504 17.41 22.47 -10.54
C ARG A 504 17.18 22.31 -9.04
N ALA A 505 18.21 22.57 -8.25
CA ALA A 505 18.16 22.64 -6.79
C ALA A 505 18.88 23.89 -6.29
N ASP A 506 18.27 24.58 -5.34
CA ASP A 506 18.76 25.78 -4.66
C ASP A 506 18.50 25.69 -3.14
N ASN A 507 19.08 26.58 -2.35
CA ASN A 507 18.87 26.73 -0.91
C ASN A 507 18.94 25.41 -0.12
N LEU A 508 19.97 24.61 -0.41
CA LEU A 508 20.22 23.33 0.23
C LEU A 508 20.63 23.56 1.68
N ALA A 509 19.99 22.88 2.63
CA ALA A 509 20.38 22.89 4.03
C ALA A 509 20.19 21.51 4.66
N VAL A 510 21.19 21.07 5.42
CA VAL A 510 21.10 19.88 6.28
C VAL A 510 21.14 20.35 7.73
N THR A 511 20.22 19.87 8.54
CA THR A 511 20.12 20.21 9.97
C THR A 511 20.00 18.93 10.79
N ALA A 512 20.25 19.02 12.09
CA ALA A 512 19.92 17.92 13.00
C ALA A 512 18.42 17.57 12.91
N TYR A 513 18.10 16.30 13.15
CA TYR A 513 16.73 15.81 13.09
C TYR A 513 15.77 16.66 13.94
N ARG A 514 14.65 17.02 13.32
CA ARG A 514 13.43 17.50 13.98
C ARG A 514 12.22 16.93 13.25
N SER A 515 11.20 16.55 14.02
CA SER A 515 9.92 16.19 13.43
C SER A 515 9.28 17.38 12.71
N LEU A 516 8.56 17.07 11.63
CA LEU A 516 7.75 18.00 10.84
C LEU A 516 6.25 17.97 11.24
N ASP A 517 5.87 17.21 12.28
CA ASP A 517 4.46 17.02 12.69
C ASP A 517 3.75 18.31 13.12
N GLY A 518 4.50 19.39 13.39
CA GLY A 518 3.94 20.70 13.69
C GLY A 518 3.51 21.51 12.46
N LEU A 519 3.81 21.05 11.25
CA LEU A 519 3.41 21.73 10.01
C LEU A 519 1.95 21.43 9.64
N PRO A 520 1.26 22.34 8.94
CA PRO A 520 -0.07 22.07 8.41
C PRO A 520 -0.05 20.85 7.48
N VAL A 521 -0.93 19.88 7.74
CA VAL A 521 -1.06 18.69 6.90
C VAL A 521 -1.77 19.05 5.59
N GLN A 522 -1.19 18.60 4.48
CA GLN A 522 -1.74 18.71 3.14
C GLN A 522 -2.17 17.33 2.65
N ASN A 523 -3.48 17.08 2.74
CA ASN A 523 -4.11 15.87 2.21
C ASN A 523 -4.76 16.15 0.85
N ASN A 524 -4.03 15.83 -0.22
CA ASN A 524 -4.54 15.95 -1.60
C ASN A 524 -5.00 14.60 -2.18
N CYS A 525 -5.06 13.54 -1.35
CA CYS A 525 -5.39 12.19 -1.80
C CYS A 525 -6.88 11.86 -1.77
N VAL A 526 -7.71 12.88 -1.53
CA VAL A 526 -9.16 12.82 -1.67
C VAL A 526 -9.53 13.59 -2.93
N SER A 527 -10.17 12.91 -3.89
CA SER A 527 -10.80 13.52 -5.05
C SER A 527 -11.70 14.70 -4.62
N ALA A 528 -11.71 15.76 -5.42
CA ALA A 528 -12.41 17.02 -5.14
C ALA A 528 -13.85 16.85 -4.62
N PRO A 529 -14.31 17.70 -3.67
CA PRO A 529 -15.67 17.64 -3.16
C PRO A 529 -16.67 18.12 -4.21
N GLY A 530 -17.38 17.17 -4.82
CA GLY A 530 -18.61 17.41 -5.56
C GLY A 530 -19.84 17.51 -4.67
N VAL A 531 -19.78 18.15 -3.49
CA VAL A 531 -20.97 18.59 -2.74
C VAL A 531 -20.60 19.86 -1.97
N VAL A 532 -21.08 21.01 -2.45
CA VAL A 532 -21.16 22.22 -1.63
C VAL A 532 -22.22 21.95 -0.57
N ALA A 533 -21.80 21.57 0.63
CA ALA A 533 -22.65 21.69 1.80
C ALA A 533 -22.72 23.18 2.15
N THR A 534 -23.81 23.83 1.78
CA THR A 534 -24.13 25.18 2.22
C THR A 534 -24.29 25.16 3.74
N PRO A 535 -23.49 25.90 4.53
CA PRO A 535 -23.73 26.02 5.95
C PRO A 535 -25.04 26.80 6.16
N THR A 536 -26.02 26.15 6.78
CA THR A 536 -27.23 26.80 7.26
C THR A 536 -26.87 27.53 8.55
N THR A 537 -26.56 28.83 8.46
CA THR A 537 -26.58 29.72 9.63
C THR A 537 -27.94 30.38 9.72
N ASP A 538 -28.72 29.91 10.68
CA ASP A 538 -29.88 30.61 11.22
C ASP A 538 -29.39 31.80 12.08
N SER A 539 -29.68 33.02 11.62
CA SER A 539 -29.81 34.22 12.47
C SER A 539 -30.27 35.39 11.59
N GLY A 540 -31.50 35.84 11.80
CA GLY A 540 -32.15 36.89 11.01
C GLY A 540 -31.62 38.31 11.24
N ALA A 541 -31.55 39.10 10.15
CA ALA A 541 -31.71 40.56 10.05
C ALA A 541 -31.46 41.00 8.57
N PRO A 542 -31.95 42.18 8.12
CA PRO A 542 -32.58 42.31 6.80
C PRO A 542 -31.66 42.67 5.63
N THR A 543 -32.19 42.30 4.46
CA THR A 543 -31.82 42.59 3.07
C THR A 543 -31.20 43.95 2.78
N ILE A 544 -30.04 43.94 2.11
CA ILE A 544 -29.61 45.03 1.23
C ILE A 544 -29.15 44.41 -0.09
N THR A 545 -29.82 44.76 -1.18
CA THR A 545 -29.53 44.29 -2.54
C THR A 545 -28.56 45.25 -3.23
N PRO A 546 -27.36 44.81 -3.67
CA PRO A 546 -26.64 45.49 -4.73
C PRO A 546 -26.78 44.72 -6.05
N ARG A 547 -27.29 45.45 -7.04
CA ARG A 547 -27.44 45.08 -8.44
C ARG A 547 -26.06 44.93 -9.08
N ALA A 548 -25.66 43.70 -9.41
CA ALA A 548 -24.46 43.44 -10.20
C ALA A 548 -24.78 43.56 -11.70
N THR A 549 -24.16 44.55 -12.35
CA THR A 549 -24.10 44.67 -13.81
C THR A 549 -23.16 43.61 -14.35
N GLN A 550 -23.70 42.56 -14.99
CA GLN A 550 -22.89 41.59 -15.73
C GLN A 550 -22.50 42.18 -17.08
N VAL A 551 -21.19 42.34 -17.30
CA VAL A 551 -20.60 42.49 -18.63
C VAL A 551 -20.32 41.08 -19.15
N ALA A 552 -21.02 40.71 -20.22
CA ALA A 552 -20.79 39.45 -20.92
C ALA A 552 -19.51 39.55 -21.77
N ILE A 553 -18.56 38.65 -21.54
CA ILE A 553 -17.51 38.30 -22.51
C ILE A 553 -17.78 36.84 -22.87
N ALA A 554 -18.13 36.60 -24.13
CA ALA A 554 -18.42 35.28 -24.66
C ALA A 554 -17.12 34.52 -24.97
N PRO A 555 -16.90 33.31 -24.44
CA PRO A 555 -16.00 32.36 -25.05
C PRO A 555 -16.78 31.57 -26.12
N THR A 556 -16.27 31.59 -27.35
CA THR A 556 -16.73 30.72 -28.43
C THR A 556 -16.33 29.27 -28.09
N GLN A 557 -17.24 28.54 -27.45
CA GLN A 557 -17.15 27.09 -27.32
C GLN A 557 -17.91 26.45 -28.49
N ALA A 558 -17.22 25.64 -29.29
CA ALA A 558 -17.83 24.81 -30.30
C ALA A 558 -18.81 23.83 -29.63
N ALA A 559 -19.92 23.54 -30.31
CA ALA A 559 -21.00 22.69 -29.83
C ALA A 559 -20.50 21.29 -29.41
N PRO A 560 -21.13 20.65 -28.41
CA PRO A 560 -20.77 19.29 -28.02
C PRO A 560 -21.09 18.33 -29.16
N SER A 561 -20.06 17.66 -29.68
CA SER A 561 -20.24 16.44 -30.46
C SER A 561 -20.95 15.41 -29.57
N THR A 562 -21.94 14.72 -30.11
CA THR A 562 -22.57 13.58 -29.44
C THR A 562 -21.49 12.55 -29.14
N ALA A 563 -21.19 12.31 -27.87
CA ALA A 563 -20.17 11.35 -27.42
C ALA A 563 -20.41 9.98 -28.10
N ARG A 564 -19.46 9.58 -28.93
CA ARG A 564 -19.51 8.31 -29.66
C ARG A 564 -19.05 7.19 -28.72
N THR A 565 -19.79 6.09 -28.63
CA THR A 565 -19.36 4.94 -27.81
C THR A 565 -17.98 4.45 -28.26
N GLY A 566 -17.04 4.40 -27.32
CA GLY A 566 -15.64 4.07 -27.52
C GLY A 566 -14.72 5.26 -27.83
N ASP A 567 -15.20 6.51 -27.86
CA ASP A 567 -14.41 7.72 -28.13
C ASP A 567 -14.08 8.44 -26.81
N CYS A 568 -12.89 8.16 -26.28
CA CYS A 568 -12.47 8.62 -24.95
C CYS A 568 -12.08 10.10 -24.94
N ASN A 569 -11.51 10.59 -26.04
CA ASN A 569 -11.01 11.96 -26.15
C ASN A 569 -12.03 12.94 -26.79
N SER A 570 -13.20 12.42 -27.20
CA SER A 570 -14.29 13.17 -27.85
C SER A 570 -13.88 13.83 -29.18
N ASP A 571 -12.90 13.28 -29.89
CA ASP A 571 -12.42 13.80 -31.17
C ASP A 571 -13.29 13.35 -32.38
N GLY A 572 -14.27 12.48 -32.14
CA GLY A 572 -15.22 11.94 -33.11
C GLY A 572 -14.73 10.69 -33.84
N LYS A 573 -13.50 10.24 -33.59
CA LYS A 573 -12.87 9.07 -34.23
C LYS A 573 -12.61 7.98 -33.19
N LEU A 574 -12.51 6.75 -33.67
CA LEU A 574 -12.03 5.63 -32.87
C LEU A 574 -10.60 5.34 -33.33
N THR A 575 -9.66 5.44 -32.40
CA THR A 575 -8.22 5.31 -32.65
C THR A 575 -7.58 4.37 -31.63
N GLU A 576 -6.28 4.11 -31.80
CA GLU A 576 -5.47 3.39 -30.80
C GLU A 576 -5.40 4.13 -29.45
N LEU A 577 -5.60 5.45 -29.44
CA LEU A 577 -5.63 6.27 -28.23
C LEU A 577 -6.86 5.93 -27.37
N ASP A 578 -7.99 5.69 -28.02
CA ASP A 578 -9.22 5.28 -27.37
C ASP A 578 -9.14 3.85 -26.83
N ALA A 579 -8.49 2.95 -27.58
CA ALA A 579 -8.23 1.59 -27.13
C ALA A 579 -7.28 1.57 -25.92
N LEU A 580 -6.27 2.44 -25.91
CA LEU A 580 -5.39 2.61 -24.75
C LEU A 580 -6.17 3.11 -23.53
N CYS A 581 -7.09 4.06 -23.72
CA CYS A 581 -7.96 4.55 -22.65
C CYS A 581 -8.83 3.41 -22.06
N ALA A 582 -9.43 2.55 -22.88
CA ALA A 582 -10.15 1.36 -22.39
C ALA A 582 -9.23 0.37 -21.65
N LEU A 583 -8.00 0.16 -22.13
CA LEU A 583 -7.03 -0.70 -21.46
C LEU A 583 -6.59 -0.14 -20.11
N GLN A 584 -6.36 1.17 -20.02
CA GLN A 584 -6.04 1.86 -18.77
C GLN A 584 -7.20 1.79 -17.76
N MET A 585 -8.45 1.91 -18.23
CA MET A 585 -9.65 1.69 -17.39
C MET A 585 -9.73 0.25 -16.89
N SER A 586 -9.42 -0.74 -17.72
CA SER A 586 -9.41 -2.17 -17.32
C SER A 586 -8.38 -2.49 -16.23
N MET A 587 -7.36 -1.64 -16.10
CA MET A 587 -6.30 -1.74 -15.09
C MET A 587 -6.49 -0.76 -13.92
N TYR A 588 -7.63 -0.06 -13.84
CA TYR A 588 -7.92 0.96 -12.83
C TYR A 588 -6.91 2.12 -12.78
N LEU A 589 -6.25 2.42 -13.92
CA LEU A 589 -5.31 3.54 -14.05
C LEU A 589 -6.01 4.86 -14.38
N VAL A 590 -7.24 4.79 -14.89
CA VAL A 590 -8.12 5.94 -15.22
C VAL A 590 -9.54 5.62 -14.72
N GLU A 591 -10.31 6.65 -14.35
CA GLU A 591 -11.70 6.52 -13.88
C GLU A 591 -12.57 5.79 -14.91
N LEU A 592 -13.44 4.89 -14.44
CA LEU A 592 -14.33 4.11 -15.29
C LEU A 592 -15.32 5.03 -16.02
N ASN A 593 -15.29 5.02 -17.35
CA ASN A 593 -16.28 5.68 -18.19
C ASN A 593 -17.01 4.64 -19.05
N LEU A 594 -18.31 4.43 -18.77
CA LEU A 594 -19.14 3.45 -19.49
C LEU A 594 -19.40 3.84 -20.96
N VAL A 595 -18.97 5.02 -21.42
CA VAL A 595 -18.89 5.31 -22.86
C VAL A 595 -17.88 4.39 -23.56
N MET A 596 -16.89 3.86 -22.83
CA MET A 596 -15.86 2.93 -23.34
C MET A 596 -16.28 1.46 -23.32
N ASP A 597 -17.42 1.13 -22.69
CA ASP A 597 -18.03 -0.20 -22.72
C ASP A 597 -18.70 -0.40 -24.09
N VAL A 598 -17.89 -0.85 -25.06
CA VAL A 598 -18.30 -0.96 -26.47
C VAL A 598 -18.99 -2.29 -26.75
N ASP A 599 -18.92 -3.26 -25.83
CA ASP A 599 -19.60 -4.56 -25.91
C ASP A 599 -20.90 -4.63 -25.08
N GLY A 600 -21.14 -3.66 -24.20
CA GLY A 600 -22.37 -3.46 -23.43
C GLY A 600 -22.50 -4.40 -22.23
N ASN A 601 -21.39 -4.93 -21.71
CA ASN A 601 -21.40 -5.89 -20.62
C ASN A 601 -21.45 -5.24 -19.21
N GLY A 602 -21.43 -3.91 -19.14
CA GLY A 602 -21.45 -3.12 -17.91
C GLY A 602 -20.07 -2.94 -17.28
N GLN A 603 -19.00 -3.31 -17.98
CA GLN A 603 -17.60 -3.16 -17.57
C GLN A 603 -16.78 -2.60 -18.74
N VAL A 604 -15.59 -2.07 -18.44
CA VAL A 604 -14.61 -1.68 -19.46
C VAL A 604 -13.37 -2.55 -19.25
N ASP A 605 -13.21 -3.56 -20.08
CA ASP A 605 -12.12 -4.53 -19.99
C ASP A 605 -11.24 -4.57 -21.25
N SER A 606 -10.22 -5.43 -21.28
CA SER A 606 -9.32 -5.54 -22.43
C SER A 606 -10.03 -5.89 -23.76
N ARG A 607 -11.22 -6.48 -23.70
CA ARG A 607 -12.06 -6.81 -24.86
C ARG A 607 -12.63 -5.54 -25.50
N ASP A 608 -13.00 -4.54 -24.71
CA ASP A 608 -13.44 -3.24 -25.22
C ASP A 608 -12.35 -2.56 -26.03
N ALA A 609 -11.11 -2.59 -25.54
CA ALA A 609 -9.95 -2.08 -26.27
C ALA A 609 -9.77 -2.79 -27.63
N VAL A 610 -9.95 -4.12 -27.67
CA VAL A 610 -9.88 -4.88 -28.93
C VAL A 610 -10.99 -4.48 -29.90
N ILE A 611 -12.22 -4.29 -29.40
CA ILE A 611 -13.37 -3.88 -30.23
C ILE A 611 -13.16 -2.45 -30.78
N ILE A 612 -12.59 -1.54 -29.98
CA ILE A 612 -12.22 -0.19 -30.44
C ILE A 612 -11.19 -0.26 -31.56
N LEU A 613 -10.14 -1.09 -31.41
CA LEU A 613 -9.14 -1.30 -32.47
C LEU A 613 -9.73 -1.90 -33.74
N GLN A 614 -10.64 -2.87 -33.61
CA GLN A 614 -11.34 -3.46 -34.76
C GLN A 614 -12.17 -2.41 -35.50
N ARG A 615 -12.95 -1.60 -34.77
CA ARG A 615 -13.75 -0.51 -35.34
C ARG A 615 -12.88 0.58 -35.96
N ALA A 616 -11.72 0.89 -35.38
CA ALA A 616 -10.76 1.87 -35.90
C ALA A 616 -10.23 1.49 -37.29
N VAL A 617 -10.09 0.19 -37.56
CA VAL A 617 -9.63 -0.34 -38.87
C VAL A 617 -10.76 -0.84 -39.78
N GLY A 618 -12.03 -0.62 -39.40
CA GLY A 618 -13.21 -1.01 -40.18
C GLY A 618 -13.49 -2.51 -40.24
N LYS A 619 -13.17 -3.24 -39.16
CA LYS A 619 -13.42 -4.69 -39.02
C LYS A 619 -14.61 -5.02 -38.14
#